data_AF-A0A5B7J474-F1
#
_entry.id   AF-A0A5B7J474-F1
#
_cell.length_a   1.000
_cell.length_b   1.000
_cell.length_c   1.000
_cell.angle_alpha   90.00
_cell.angle_beta   90.00
_cell.angle_gamma   90.00
#
_symmetry.space_group_name_H-M   'P 1'
#
loop_
_entity.id
_entity.type
_entity.pdbx_description
1 polymer ?
#
loop_
_entity_poly.entity_id
_entity_poly.type
_entity_poly.pdbx_seq_one_letter_code
_entity_poly.pdbx_strand_id
1 'polypeptide(L)'
;MTASLSERRLIIIRQGCVSLLSQDVTSIREVARVIGLLVAAIPAVELGKLHYRKLEAGMIAALKQEHGNFDRKLNITVDMKLDLSWWLDNVDRHHRHIFRLGGSLGVSDYEWHLVPE
;
A
#
# COMPACT_ATOMS: atom_id res chain seq x y z
N MET A 1 -2.58 9.09 -12.03
CA MET A 1 -3.07 9.68 -10.77
C MET A 1 -2.13 9.25 -9.66
N THR A 2 -1.43 10.20 -9.02
CA THR A 2 -0.50 9.89 -7.92
C THR A 2 -1.23 10.13 -6.62
N ALA A 3 -1.59 9.07 -5.90
CA ALA A 3 -2.20 9.21 -4.58
C ALA A 3 -1.07 9.36 -3.56
N SER A 4 -0.95 10.53 -2.93
CA SER A 4 -0.14 10.68 -1.72
C SER A 4 -0.96 10.21 -0.51
N LEU A 5 -0.31 9.50 0.41
CA LEU A 5 -0.91 9.17 1.70
C LEU A 5 -0.91 10.43 2.58
N SER A 6 -2.07 10.82 3.09
CA SER A 6 -2.13 11.87 4.11
C SER A 6 -1.54 11.37 5.43
N GLU A 7 -1.01 12.28 6.23
CA GLU A 7 -0.45 11.97 7.56
C GLU A 7 -1.42 11.19 8.44
N ARG A 8 -2.71 11.57 8.43
CA ARG A 8 -3.78 10.83 9.12
C ARG A 8 -3.85 9.37 8.67
N ARG A 9 -3.75 9.09 7.37
CA ARG A 9 -3.79 7.71 6.85
C ARG A 9 -2.55 6.91 7.27
N LEU A 10 -1.37 7.54 7.27
CA LEU A 10 -0.13 6.92 7.77
C LEU A 10 -0.26 6.50 9.23
N ILE A 11 -0.78 7.36 10.09
CA ILE A 11 -1.01 7.06 11.52
C ILE A 11 -1.92 5.85 11.68
N ILE A 12 -3.04 5.80 10.95
CA ILE A 12 -4.01 4.70 11.02
C ILE A 12 -3.39 3.37 10.57
N ILE A 13 -2.61 3.39 9.47
CA ILE A 13 -1.92 2.19 8.97
C ILE A 13 -0.89 1.70 9.99
N ARG A 14 -0.06 2.61 10.52
CA ARG A 14 0.97 2.27 11.52
C ARG A 14 0.35 1.69 12.78
N GLN A 15 -0.71 2.32 13.30
CA GLN A 15 -1.44 1.80 14.47
C GLN A 15 -2.04 0.43 14.21
N GLY A 16 -2.62 0.20 13.02
CA GLY A 16 -3.11 -1.12 12.62
C GLY A 16 -2.01 -2.18 12.61
N CYS A 17 -0.85 -1.86 12.04
CA CYS A 17 0.29 -2.78 11.98
C CYS A 17 0.88 -3.08 13.36
N VAL A 18 1.08 -2.06 14.20
CA VAL A 18 1.59 -2.21 15.57
C VAL A 18 0.63 -3.05 16.42
N SER A 19 -0.68 -2.78 16.33
CA SER A 19 -1.72 -3.55 17.01
C SER A 19 -1.58 -5.04 16.71
N LEU A 20 -1.53 -5.41 15.43
CA LEU A 20 -1.37 -6.82 15.02
C LEU A 20 -0.01 -7.41 15.40
N LEU A 21 1.08 -6.67 15.33
CA LEU A 21 2.41 -7.17 15.72
C LEU A 21 2.50 -7.51 17.22
N SER A 22 1.80 -6.73 18.05
CA SER A 22 1.74 -6.95 19.51
C SER A 22 0.88 -8.14 19.95
N GLN A 23 0.18 -8.79 19.01
CA GLN A 23 -0.73 -9.88 19.29
C GLN A 23 -0.20 -11.18 18.67
N ASP A 24 -0.35 -12.29 19.40
CA ASP A 24 -0.15 -13.62 18.83
C ASP A 24 -1.46 -14.20 18.30
N VAL A 25 -2.59 -13.73 18.82
CA VAL A 25 -3.94 -14.16 18.46
C VAL A 25 -4.87 -12.95 18.39
N THR A 26 -5.62 -12.82 17.30
CA THR A 26 -6.58 -11.71 17.11
C THR A 26 -7.84 -12.17 16.38
N SER A 27 -8.87 -11.33 16.26
CA SER A 27 -10.04 -11.69 15.46
C SER A 27 -9.74 -11.60 13.96
N ILE A 28 -10.36 -12.48 13.18
CA ILE A 28 -10.28 -12.44 11.71
C ILE A 28 -10.75 -11.07 11.19
N ARG A 29 -11.77 -10.47 11.82
CA ARG A 29 -12.23 -9.11 11.52
C ARG A 29 -11.13 -8.06 11.63
N GLU A 30 -10.31 -8.12 12.67
CA GLU A 30 -9.26 -7.13 12.87
C GLU A 30 -8.16 -7.26 11.81
N VAL A 31 -7.79 -8.49 11.43
CA VAL A 31 -6.87 -8.71 10.30
C VAL A 31 -7.47 -8.21 8.99
N ALA A 32 -8.74 -8.49 8.71
CA ALA A 32 -9.43 -8.00 7.52
C ALA A 32 -9.43 -6.48 7.45
N ARG A 33 -9.68 -5.81 8.58
CA ARG A 33 -9.63 -4.34 8.70
C ARG A 33 -8.25 -3.80 8.32
N VAL A 34 -7.19 -4.37 8.88
CA VAL A 34 -5.81 -3.94 8.58
C VAL A 34 -5.47 -4.23 7.12
N ILE A 35 -5.77 -5.40 6.57
CA ILE A 35 -5.58 -5.70 5.14
C ILE A 35 -6.28 -4.65 4.27
N GLY A 36 -7.52 -4.27 4.59
CA GLY A 36 -8.24 -3.22 3.86
C GLY A 36 -7.50 -1.87 3.86
N LEU A 37 -6.88 -1.49 4.99
CA LEU A 37 -6.04 -0.30 5.08
C LEU A 37 -4.79 -0.40 4.20
N LEU A 38 -4.10 -1.55 4.23
CA LEU A 38 -2.91 -1.81 3.42
C LEU A 38 -3.24 -1.77 1.92
N VAL A 39 -4.32 -2.43 1.52
CA VAL A 39 -4.77 -2.46 0.11
C VAL A 39 -5.13 -1.06 -0.38
N ALA A 40 -5.79 -0.24 0.43
CA ALA A 40 -6.09 1.14 0.10
C ALA A 40 -4.81 2.01 -0.04
N ALA A 41 -3.72 1.64 0.63
CA ALA A 41 -2.44 2.35 0.60
C ALA A 41 -1.53 1.95 -0.55
N ILE A 42 -1.77 0.79 -1.19
CA ILE A 42 -0.95 0.26 -2.30
C ILE A 42 -0.66 1.27 -3.43
N PRO A 43 -1.60 2.10 -3.91
CA PRO A 43 -1.30 3.07 -4.96
C PRO A 43 -0.21 4.08 -4.59
N ALA A 44 0.01 4.30 -3.29
CA ALA A 44 1.00 5.21 -2.74
C ALA A 44 2.30 4.50 -2.31
N VAL A 45 2.30 3.17 -2.18
CA VAL A 45 3.43 2.37 -1.68
C VAL A 45 3.87 1.38 -2.75
N GLU A 46 4.99 1.71 -3.39
CA GLU A 46 5.51 1.06 -4.61
C GLU A 46 5.59 -0.48 -4.55
N LEU A 47 5.94 -1.04 -3.40
CA LEU A 47 6.06 -2.49 -3.19
C LEU A 47 4.96 -3.07 -2.29
N GLY A 48 3.96 -2.27 -1.90
CA GLY A 48 2.93 -2.68 -0.93
C GLY A 48 2.16 -3.94 -1.33
N LYS A 49 2.00 -4.21 -2.64
CA LYS A 49 1.33 -5.42 -3.16
C LYS A 49 2.02 -6.74 -2.79
N LEU A 50 3.32 -6.70 -2.49
CA LEU A 50 4.09 -7.90 -2.16
C LEU A 50 3.96 -8.26 -0.67
N HIS A 51 3.63 -7.28 0.17
CA HIS A 51 3.74 -7.37 1.63
C HIS A 51 2.39 -7.36 2.35
N TYR A 52 1.37 -7.99 1.77
CA TYR A 52 0.10 -8.28 2.48
C TYR A 52 -0.43 -9.69 2.19
N ARG A 53 0.26 -10.45 1.33
CA ARG A 53 -0.21 -11.73 0.80
C ARG A 53 -0.24 -12.81 1.87
N LYS A 54 0.68 -12.77 2.84
CA LYS A 54 0.70 -13.75 3.93
C LYS A 54 -0.41 -13.47 4.92
N LEU A 55 -0.68 -12.19 5.21
CA LEU A 55 -1.85 -11.76 5.97
C LEU A 55 -3.16 -12.22 5.32
N GLU A 56 -3.31 -11.95 4.01
CA GLU A 56 -4.51 -12.32 3.24
C GLU A 56 -4.71 -13.84 3.18
N ALA A 57 -3.64 -14.59 2.89
CA ALA A 57 -3.71 -16.05 2.85
C ALA A 57 -4.09 -16.65 4.21
N GLY A 58 -3.47 -16.15 5.30
CA GLY A 58 -3.80 -16.59 6.66
C GLY A 58 -5.25 -16.29 7.04
N MET A 59 -5.73 -15.08 6.71
CA MET A 59 -7.12 -14.69 6.93
C MET A 59 -8.10 -15.58 6.15
N ILE A 60 -7.85 -15.82 4.86
CA ILE A 60 -8.72 -16.67 4.02
C ILE A 60 -8.74 -18.11 4.55
N ALA A 61 -7.59 -18.64 4.96
CA ALA A 61 -7.52 -19.98 5.54
C ALA A 61 -8.34 -20.09 6.83
N ALA A 62 -8.22 -19.10 7.73
CA ALA A 62 -9.00 -19.04 8.97
C ALA A 62 -10.51 -18.91 8.68
N LEU A 63 -10.92 -18.07 7.74
CA LEU A 63 -12.32 -17.95 7.33
C LEU A 63 -12.89 -19.26 6.80
N LYS A 64 -12.12 -20.01 6.01
CA LYS A 64 -12.56 -21.32 5.50
C LYS A 64 -12.78 -22.33 6.64
N GLN A 65 -11.89 -22.33 7.63
CA GLN A 65 -12.00 -23.21 8.80
C GLN A 65 -13.17 -22.82 9.71
N GLU A 66 -13.41 -21.52 9.86
CA GLU A 66 -14.41 -20.96 10.77
C GLU A 66 -15.76 -20.68 10.07
N HIS A 67 -16.01 -21.29 8.92
CA HIS A 67 -17.25 -21.17 8.15
C HIS A 67 -17.68 -19.72 7.88
N GLY A 68 -16.71 -18.85 7.58
CA GLY A 68 -16.94 -17.43 7.29
C GLY A 68 -17.18 -16.55 8.53
N ASN A 69 -16.97 -17.07 9.74
CA ASN A 69 -17.19 -16.31 10.96
C ASN A 69 -16.00 -15.38 11.27
N PHE A 70 -16.19 -14.07 11.05
CA PHE A 70 -15.18 -13.05 11.31
C PHE A 70 -14.91 -12.75 12.80
N ASP A 71 -15.81 -13.16 13.70
CA ASP A 71 -15.62 -13.01 15.15
C ASP A 71 -14.66 -14.04 15.74
N ARG A 72 -14.34 -15.09 14.97
CA ARG A 72 -13.38 -16.10 15.35
C ARG A 72 -11.96 -15.58 15.33
N LYS A 73 -11.10 -16.29 16.05
CA LYS A 73 -9.71 -15.90 16.26
C LYS A 73 -8.80 -16.57 15.23
N LEU A 74 -7.73 -15.89 14.86
CA LEU A 74 -6.63 -16.45 14.09
C LEU A 74 -5.29 -16.14 14.78
N ASN A 75 -4.34 -17.06 14.60
CA ASN A 75 -2.96 -16.88 15.06
C ASN A 75 -2.18 -16.05 14.04
N ILE A 76 -1.46 -15.05 14.53
CA ILE A 76 -0.61 -14.20 13.69
C ILE A 76 0.76 -14.87 13.57
N THR A 77 1.00 -15.48 12.41
CA THR A 77 2.24 -16.22 12.15
C THR A 77 3.44 -15.29 11.95
N VAL A 78 4.65 -15.83 12.05
CA VAL A 78 5.90 -15.08 11.79
C VAL A 78 5.88 -14.45 10.39
N ASP A 79 5.45 -15.18 9.36
CA ASP A 79 5.30 -14.66 8.00
C ASP A 79 4.35 -13.45 7.92
N MET A 80 3.25 -13.48 8.66
CA MET A 80 2.32 -12.35 8.75
C MET A 80 2.97 -11.15 9.46
N LYS A 81 3.76 -11.40 10.51
CA LYS A 81 4.51 -10.35 11.20
C LYS A 81 5.60 -9.73 10.31
N LEU A 82 6.20 -10.49 9.40
CA LEU A 82 7.15 -9.96 8.40
C LEU A 82 6.46 -8.99 7.43
N ASP A 83 5.27 -9.33 6.93
CA ASP A 83 4.46 -8.42 6.10
C ASP A 83 4.18 -7.10 6.87
N LEU A 84 3.70 -7.19 8.12
CA LEU A 84 3.38 -6.02 8.95
C LEU A 84 4.61 -5.15 9.25
N SER A 85 5.75 -5.76 9.55
CA SER A 85 7.01 -5.06 9.83
C SER A 85 7.50 -4.30 8.61
N TRP A 86 7.42 -4.93 7.43
CA TRP A 86 7.78 -4.28 6.18
C TRP A 86 6.95 -3.01 5.94
N TRP A 87 5.64 -3.04 6.22
CA TRP A 87 4.81 -1.84 6.12
C TRP A 87 5.23 -0.73 7.08
N LEU A 88 5.60 -1.05 8.32
CA LEU A 88 6.07 -0.04 9.28
C LEU A 88 7.37 0.64 8.82
N ASP A 89 8.24 -0.09 8.13
CA ASP A 89 9.52 0.41 7.65
C ASP A 89 9.41 1.24 6.37
N ASN A 90 8.36 1.04 5.57
CA ASN A 90 8.28 1.58 4.20
C ASN A 90 7.09 2.50 3.93
N VAL A 91 6.07 2.55 4.80
CA VAL A 91 4.84 3.32 4.53
C VAL A 91 5.08 4.84 4.49
N ASP A 92 6.10 5.35 5.18
CA ASP A 92 6.49 6.78 5.22
C ASP A 92 7.60 7.13 4.21
N ARG A 93 8.42 6.17 3.80
CA ARG A 93 9.59 6.40 2.94
C ARG A 93 9.25 6.71 1.48
N HIS A 94 8.03 6.43 1.04
CA HIS A 94 7.66 6.55 -0.37
C HIS A 94 6.71 7.72 -0.63
N HIS A 95 7.29 8.88 -0.85
CA HIS A 95 6.70 9.95 -1.64
C HIS A 95 7.30 9.83 -3.04
N ARG A 96 6.54 9.27 -4.00
CA ARG A 96 6.99 9.30 -5.40
C ARG A 96 7.10 10.76 -5.85
N HIS A 97 8.31 11.31 -5.84
CA HIS A 97 8.65 12.50 -6.60
C HIS A 97 8.58 12.13 -8.08
N ILE A 98 7.43 12.39 -8.72
CA ILE A 98 7.43 12.47 -10.18
C ILE A 98 8.10 13.81 -10.52
N PHE A 99 9.35 13.76 -10.96
CA PHE A 99 9.89 14.82 -11.81
C PHE A 99 8.97 14.89 -13.02
N ARG A 100 8.11 15.92 -13.08
CA ARG A 100 7.52 16.30 -14.35
C ARG A 100 8.70 16.79 -15.20
N LEU A 101 9.14 15.99 -16.16
CA LEU A 101 9.78 16.55 -17.35
C LEU A 101 8.68 17.33 -18.08
N GLY A 102 8.43 18.54 -17.61
CA GLY A 102 7.50 19.49 -18.20
C GLY A 102 8.28 20.38 -19.16
N GLY A 103 7.87 20.35 -20.43
CA GLY A 103 7.81 21.54 -21.27
C GLY A 103 9.14 22.11 -21.76
N SER A 104 9.53 21.69 -22.97
CA SER A 104 9.81 22.57 -24.11
C SER A 104 10.58 21.76 -25.16
N LEU A 105 9.88 20.89 -25.88
CA LEU A 105 10.28 20.67 -27.26
C LEU A 105 9.68 21.86 -28.00
N GLY A 106 10.54 22.84 -28.26
CA GLY A 106 10.22 24.03 -29.02
C GLY A 106 9.45 23.62 -30.27
N VAL A 107 8.24 24.14 -30.39
CA VAL A 107 7.59 24.30 -31.68
C VAL A 107 8.56 25.12 -32.50
N SER A 108 9.30 24.46 -33.39
CA SER A 108 10.09 25.15 -34.41
C SER A 108 9.09 25.84 -35.31
N ASP A 109 9.06 27.17 -35.21
CA ASP A 109 8.46 28.06 -36.18
C ASP A 109 8.96 27.66 -37.58
N TYR A 110 8.06 27.19 -38.45
CA TYR A 110 8.31 27.04 -39.88
C TYR A 110 7.39 27.99 -40.64
N GLU A 111 7.70 29.28 -40.55
CA GLU A 111 7.27 30.33 -41.48
C GLU A 111 8.20 31.52 -41.14
N TRP A 112 9.14 31.94 -41.99
CA TRP A 112 8.89 32.55 -43.28
C TRP A 112 10.17 32.76 -44.15
N HIS A 113 9.90 33.00 -45.44
CA HIS A 113 10.61 33.88 -46.39
C HIS A 113 11.59 33.26 -47.41
N LEU A 114 11.04 33.04 -48.62
CA LEU A 114 11.54 33.51 -49.92
C LEU A 114 12.70 34.53 -49.85
N VAL A 115 13.82 34.25 -50.53
CA VAL A 115 14.63 35.16 -51.38
C VAL A 115 15.44 34.29 -52.37
N PRO A 116 15.67 34.73 -53.63
CA PRO A 116 16.02 33.89 -54.78
C PRO A 116 17.52 33.93 -55.15
N GLU A 117 17.94 33.02 -56.03
CA GLU A 117 18.96 33.23 -57.08
C GLU A 117 18.58 32.44 -58.33
#